data_AF-A0A0J1J7I3-F1
#
_entry.id   AF-A0A0J1J7I3-F1
#
_cell.length_a   1.000
_cell.length_b   1.000
_cell.length_c   1.000
_cell.angle_alpha   90.00
_cell.angle_beta   90.00
_cell.angle_gamma   90.00
#
_symmetry.space_group_name_H-M   'P 1'
#
loop_
_entity.id
_entity.type
_entity.pdbx_description
1 polymer ?
#
loop_
_entity_poly.entity_id
_entity_poly.type
_entity_poly.pdbx_seq_one_letter_code
_entity_poly.pdbx_strand_id
1 'polypeptide(L)' 'MQVAVCDEYIAVMNAKPYASDMECFVPLIEKSKKTYGHYPKYPVADAGYGSYNNYLYCEEHVMEK' A
#
# COMPACT_ATOMS: atom_id res chain seq x y z
N MET A 1 -0.61 -12.54 -1.71
CA MET A 1 -0.93 -12.06 -0.34
C MET A 1 0.03 -10.94 -0.05
N GLN A 2 -0.42 -9.82 0.52
CA GLN A 2 0.41 -8.67 0.81
C GLN A 2 0.36 -8.29 2.28
N VAL A 3 1.48 -7.78 2.78
CA VAL A 3 1.67 -7.44 4.19
C VAL A 3 2.36 -6.09 4.28
N ALA A 4 1.77 -5.17 5.03
CA ALA A 4 2.40 -3.91 5.44
C ALA A 4 2.99 -4.09 6.84
N VAL A 5 4.26 -3.72 6.99
CA VAL A 5 5.02 -3.83 8.25
C VAL A 5 5.39 -2.42 8.71
N CYS A 6 5.17 -2.13 10.00
CA CYS A 6 5.57 -0.88 10.65
C CYS A 6 6.27 -1.23 11.97
N ASP A 7 7.46 -0.67 12.20
CA ASP A 7 8.23 -0.86 13.44
C ASP A 7 8.38 -2.34 13.85
N GLU A 8 8.69 -3.21 12.89
CA GLU A 8 8.85 -4.67 13.06
C GLU A 8 7.53 -5.45 13.29
N TYR A 9 6.39 -4.77 13.34
CA TYR A 9 5.07 -5.40 13.49
C TYR A 9 4.30 -5.45 12.17
N ILE A 10 3.52 -6.52 11.98
CA ILE A 10 2.55 -6.59 10.89
C ILE A 10 1.42 -5.61 11.20
N ALA A 11 1.41 -4.47 10.48
CA ALA A 11 0.40 -3.43 10.65
C ALA A 11 -0.92 -3.79 9.97
N VAL A 12 -0.85 -4.32 8.74
CA VAL A 12 -2.02 -4.79 7.97
C VAL A 12 -1.62 -5.94 7.04
N MET A 13 -2.49 -6.94 6.92
CA MET A 13 -2.39 -7.99 5.89
C MET A 13 -3.61 -7.97 4.96
N ASN A 14 -3.42 -8.24 3.67
CA ASN A 14 -4.50 -8.35 2.71
C ASN A 14 -4.25 -9.53 1.74
N ALA A 15 -5.29 -10.33 1.49
CA ALA A 15 -5.23 -11.43 0.55
C ALA A 15 -6.24 -11.17 -0.58
N LYS A 16 -5.72 -10.94 -1.77
CA LYS A 16 -6.50 -10.73 -3.00
C LYS A 16 -6.04 -11.74 -4.05
N PRO A 17 -6.95 -12.30 -4.85
CA PRO A 17 -6.61 -13.26 -5.90
C PRO A 17 -6.13 -12.55 -7.18
N TYR A 18 -5.34 -11.49 -7.05
CA TYR A 18 -4.75 -10.81 -8.20
C TYR A 18 -3.44 -11.49 -8.59
N ALA A 19 -3.16 -11.54 -9.90
CA ALA A 19 -1.93 -12.11 -10.42
C ALA A 19 -0.73 -11.16 -10.26
N SER A 20 -0.99 -9.85 -10.16
CA SER A 20 0.04 -8.81 -10.10
C SER A 20 0.06 -8.09 -8.75
N ASP A 21 1.27 -7.80 -8.26
CA ASP A 21 1.48 -6.99 -7.07
C ASP A 21 1.01 -5.53 -7.28
N MET A 22 1.10 -5.01 -8.52
CA MET A 22 0.65 -3.67 -8.87
C MET A 22 -0.81 -3.42 -8.48
N GLU A 23 -1.69 -4.40 -8.70
CA GLU A 23 -3.12 -4.33 -8.39
C GLU A 23 -3.41 -4.51 -6.89
N CYS A 24 -2.46 -5.03 -6.12
CA CYS A 24 -2.63 -5.28 -4.69
C CYS A 24 -2.30 -4.05 -3.82
N PHE A 25 -1.59 -3.06 -4.36
CA PHE A 25 -1.15 -1.86 -3.63
C PHE A 25 -2.31 -1.07 -3.03
N VAL A 26 -3.16 -0.51 -3.90
CA VAL A 26 -4.29 0.35 -3.52
C VAL A 26 -5.22 -0.37 -2.52
N PRO A 27 -5.62 -1.64 -2.74
CA PRO A 27 -6.40 -2.38 -1.75
C PRO A 27 -5.74 -2.53 -0.37
N LEU A 28 -4.41 -2.65 -0.30
CA LEU A 28 -3.68 -2.74 0.97
C LEU A 28 -3.64 -1.38 1.68
N ILE A 29 -3.34 -0.31 0.95
CA ILE A 29 -3.27 1.06 1.49
C ILE A 29 -4.63 1.54 1.98
N GLU A 30 -5.71 1.29 1.22
CA GLU A 30 -7.07 1.60 1.67
C GLU A 30 -7.45 0.80 2.92
N LYS A 31 -7.01 -0.46 3.02
CA LYS A 31 -7.20 -1.24 4.26
C LYS A 31 -6.43 -0.60 5.43
N SER A 32 -5.19 -0.16 5.21
CA SER A 32 -4.39 0.57 6.20
C SER A 32 -5.09 1.83 6.68
N LYS A 33 -5.58 2.67 5.76
CA LYS A 33 -6.36 3.87 6.11
C LYS A 33 -7.62 3.53 6.88
N LYS A 34 -8.36 2.49 6.48
CA LYS A 34 -9.55 2.05 7.22
C LYS A 34 -9.21 1.60 8.64
N THR A 35 -8.04 0.98 8.85
CA THR A 35 -7.60 0.50 10.16
C THR A 35 -7.10 1.63 11.07
N TYR A 36 -6.33 2.59 10.54
CA TYR A 36 -5.65 3.62 11.34
C TYR A 36 -6.25 5.03 11.21
N GLY A 37 -7.20 5.24 10.30
CA GLY A 37 -7.86 6.53 10.06
C GLY A 37 -7.06 7.51 9.20
N HIS A 38 -5.85 7.17 8.78
CA HIS A 38 -4.98 8.01 7.96
C HIS A 38 -4.17 7.19 6.95
N TYR A 39 -3.70 7.85 5.89
CA TYR A 39 -2.75 7.25 4.95
C TYR A 39 -1.35 7.13 5.60
N PRO A 40 -0.52 6.16 5.18
CA PRO A 40 0.88 6.13 5.58
C PRO A 40 1.63 7.33 5.00
N LYS A 41 2.56 7.90 5.78
CA LYS A 41 3.38 9.03 5.31
C LYS A 41 4.33 8.62 4.20
N TYR A 42 5.00 7.47 4.36
CA TYR A 42 5.96 6.91 3.41
C TYR A 42 5.57 5.47 3.04
N PRO A 43 4.77 5.26 1.99
CA PRO A 43 4.42 3.93 1.49
C PRO A 43 5.59 3.33 0.71
N VAL A 44 6.58 2.79 1.42
CA VAL A 44 7.71 2.06 0.82
C VAL A 44 7.26 0.64 0.47
N ALA A 45 7.47 0.23 -0.78
CA ALA A 45 7.13 -1.08 -1.28
C ALA A 45 8.24 -1.61 -2.22
N ASP A 46 8.22 -2.90 -2.54
CA ASP A 46 9.16 -3.48 -3.50
C ASP A 46 8.94 -2.97 -4.94
N ALA A 47 9.86 -3.30 -5.85
CA ALA A 47 9.81 -2.85 -7.23
C ALA A 47 8.58 -3.36 -8.02
N GLY A 48 7.94 -4.45 -7.59
CA GLY A 48 6.73 -5.01 -8.22
C GLY A 48 5.51 -4.10 -8.10
N TYR A 49 5.55 -3.14 -7.16
CA TYR A 49 4.52 -2.13 -6.99
C TYR A 49 4.75 -0.85 -7.80
N GLY A 50 5.93 -0.71 -8.42
CA GLY A 50 6.33 0.46 -9.20
C GLY A 50 5.53 0.58 -10.49
N SER A 51 4.37 1.23 -10.43
CA SER A 51 3.52 1.49 -11.60
C SER A 51 3.10 2.96 -11.64
N TYR A 52 2.89 3.48 -12.86
CA TYR A 52 2.42 4.85 -13.05
C TYR A 52 1.16 5.16 -12.23
N ASN A 53 0.20 4.22 -12.23
CA ASN A 53 -1.05 4.37 -11.47
C ASN A 53 -0.83 4.40 -9.96
N ASN A 54 0.10 3.59 -9.43
CA ASN A 54 0.40 3.60 -8.00
C ASN A 54 1.11 4.89 -7.58
N TYR A 55 2.02 5.42 -8.42
CA TYR A 55 2.64 6.71 -8.14
C TYR A 55 1.64 7.86 -8.17
N LEU A 56 0.73 7.89 -9.14
CA LEU A 56 -0.34 8.88 -9.21
C LEU A 56 -1.24 8.80 -7.98
N TYR A 57 -1.63 7.59 -7.58
CA TYR A 57 -2.43 7.36 -6.38
C TYR A 57 -1.72 7.87 -5.10
N CYS A 58 -0.40 7.72 -4.99
CA CYS A 58 0.37 8.30 -3.87
C CYS A 58 0.31 9.83 -3.87
N GLU A 59 0.47 10.46 -5.03
CA GLU A 59 0.43 11.93 -5.16
C GLU A 59 -0.96 12.51 -4.83
N GLU A 60 -2.04 11.86 -5.30
CA GLU A 60 -3.42 12.27 -5.01
C GLU A 60 -3.77 12.24 -3.52
N HIS A 61 -3.11 11.35 -2.76
CA HIS A 61 -3.34 11.18 -1.32
C HIS A 61 -2.25 11.81 -0.45
N VAL A 62 -1.39 12.66 -1.04
CA VAL A 62 -0.34 13.42 -0.35
C VAL A 62 0.62 12.50 0.43
N MET A 63 0.86 11.30 -0.11
CA MET A 63 1.86 10.38 0.41
C MET A 63 3.23 10.76 -0.14
N GLU A 64 4.24 10.77 0.73
CA GLU A 64 5.61 11.13 0.37
C GLU A 64 6.31 9.95 -0.32
N LYS A 65 7.28 10.26 -1.19
CA LYS A 65 8.11 9.27 -1.90
C LYS A 65 9.46 9.12 -1.21
#